data_AF-A0AB37DEI1-F1
#
_entry.id   AF-A0AB37DEI1-F1
#
_cell.length_a   1.000
_cell.length_b   1.000
_cell.length_c   1.000
_cell.angle_alpha   90.00
_cell.angle_beta   90.00
_cell.angle_gamma   90.00
#
_symmetry.space_group_name_H-M   'P 1'
#
loop_
_entity.id
_entity.type
_entity.pdbx_description
1 polymer ?
#
loop_
_entity_poly.entity_id
_entity_poly.type
_entity_poly.pdbx_seq_one_letter_code
_entity_poly.pdbx_strand_id
1 'polypeptide(L)'
;MTKKKDYKLTPFWKEIAEIAKTPNYKGEEIKTNGDFILYRKIITFLYRGSAGTLYEIKQALGEEQLKSFFDYLNFYLRDAETPGHYYPSKLVNKQIREIKQTRGLFNLNDTLNQISQVEFEKHGDKEAKGWLPNESPRKKKLVK
;
A
#
# COMPACT_ATOMS: atom_id res chain seq x y z
N MET A 1 36.89 0.25 11.40
CA MET A 1 35.60 0.08 12.10
C MET A 1 34.85 1.41 12.06
N THR A 2 33.82 1.52 11.22
CA THR A 2 33.00 2.74 11.10
C THR A 2 31.98 2.79 12.25
N LYS A 3 32.17 3.73 13.18
CA LYS A 3 31.21 4.01 14.26
C LYS A 3 29.85 4.35 13.63
N LYS A 4 28.82 3.53 13.88
CA LYS A 4 27.43 3.89 13.55
C LYS A 4 27.10 5.20 14.26
N LYS A 5 26.77 6.24 13.51
CA LYS A 5 26.25 7.49 14.07
C LYS A 5 24.90 7.20 14.71
N ASP A 6 24.78 7.44 16.01
CA ASP A 6 23.50 7.44 16.70
C ASP A 6 22.74 8.71 16.31
N TYR A 7 21.68 8.54 15.52
CA TYR A 7 20.78 9.64 15.18
C TYR A 7 19.69 9.74 16.25
N LYS A 8 19.61 10.88 16.94
CA LYS A 8 18.46 11.18 17.81
C LYS A 8 17.22 11.40 16.94
N LEU A 9 16.37 10.38 16.84
CA LEU A 9 15.09 10.47 16.16
C LEU A 9 14.21 11.53 16.85
N THR A 10 13.53 12.37 16.06
CA THR A 10 12.49 13.27 16.57
C THR A 10 11.32 12.44 17.14
N PRO A 11 10.46 12.99 18.01
CA PRO A 11 9.34 12.26 18.60
C PRO A 11 8.47 11.51 17.57
N PHE A 12 8.18 12.16 16.43
CA PHE A 12 7.46 11.57 15.30
C PHE A 12 8.15 10.33 14.71
N TRP A 13 9.48 10.39 14.49
CA TRP A 13 10.23 9.25 13.95
C TRP A 13 10.45 8.13 14.98
N LYS A 14 10.43 8.44 16.28
CA LYS A 14 10.42 7.42 17.34
C LYS A 14 9.10 6.64 17.32
N GLU A 15 7.98 7.33 17.15
CA GLU A 15 6.66 6.72 17.10
C GLU A 15 6.50 5.78 15.90
N ILE A 16 6.93 6.21 14.70
CA ILE A 16 6.96 5.34 13.51
C ILE A 16 7.90 4.13 13.70
N ALA A 17 9.05 4.32 14.35
CA ALA A 17 9.98 3.22 14.62
C ALA A 17 9.42 2.20 15.62
N GLU A 18 8.57 2.62 16.57
CA GLU A 18 7.87 1.73 17.50
C GLU A 18 6.69 1.00 16.83
N ILE A 19 5.94 1.69 15.95
CA ILE A 19 4.88 1.07 15.15
C ILE A 19 5.47 -0.03 14.24
N ALA A 20 6.62 0.22 13.62
CA ALA A 20 7.31 -0.75 12.76
C ALA A 20 7.87 -1.97 13.53
N LYS A 21 8.09 -1.86 14.84
CA LYS A 21 8.61 -2.93 15.69
C LYS A 21 7.56 -3.90 16.19
N THR A 22 6.28 -3.53 16.18
CA THR A 22 5.21 -4.36 16.75
C THR A 22 4.75 -5.42 15.74
N PRO A 23 5.14 -6.70 15.88
CA PRO A 23 4.81 -7.71 14.90
C PRO A 23 3.68 -8.56 15.46
N ASN A 24 2.42 -8.27 15.13
CA ASN A 24 1.41 -9.33 15.04
C ASN A 24 0.08 -8.81 14.49
N TYR A 25 -0.12 -9.04 13.19
CA TYR A 25 -1.46 -9.32 12.68
C TYR A 25 -1.42 -10.77 12.17
N LYS A 26 -2.13 -11.68 12.84
CA LYS A 26 -2.42 -13.05 12.39
C LYS A 26 -3.56 -12.99 11.37
N GLY A 27 -3.32 -12.34 10.23
CA GLY A 27 -4.27 -12.35 9.12
C GLY A 27 -4.14 -13.65 8.34
N GLU A 28 -5.28 -14.26 8.01
CA GLU A 28 -5.35 -15.49 7.23
C GLU A 28 -4.51 -15.40 5.94
N GLU A 29 -3.74 -16.45 5.66
CA GLU A 29 -3.00 -16.59 4.41
C GLU A 29 -3.97 -16.73 3.25
N ILE A 30 -4.15 -15.65 2.49
CA ILE A 30 -4.81 -15.73 1.19
C ILE A 30 -3.88 -16.53 0.27
N LYS A 31 -4.24 -17.78 -0.02
CA LYS A 31 -3.52 -18.65 -0.95
C LYS A 31 -3.60 -18.05 -2.35
N THR A 32 -2.53 -17.39 -2.79
CA THR A 32 -2.41 -16.87 -4.15
C THR A 32 -1.53 -17.82 -4.98
N ASN A 33 -2.04 -18.27 -6.13
CA ASN A 33 -1.26 -19.00 -7.14
C ASN A 33 -0.47 -18.01 -8.03
N GLY A 34 0.30 -17.11 -7.41
CA GLY A 34 0.99 -16.00 -8.09
C GLY A 34 2.00 -15.26 -7.20
N ASP A 35 2.71 -14.27 -7.74
CA ASP A 35 3.89 -13.64 -7.12
C ASP A 35 3.63 -13.08 -5.71
N PHE A 36 4.07 -13.84 -4.70
CA PHE A 36 3.91 -13.57 -3.27
C PHE A 36 4.58 -12.25 -2.84
N ILE A 37 5.61 -11.78 -3.56
CA ILE A 37 6.37 -10.58 -3.19
C ILE A 37 5.52 -9.33 -3.39
N LEU A 38 4.91 -9.17 -4.55
CA LEU A 38 4.09 -7.99 -4.85
C LEU A 38 2.79 -7.98 -4.05
N TYR A 39 2.14 -9.15 -3.93
CA TYR A 39 0.96 -9.33 -3.07
C TYR A 39 1.23 -8.90 -1.63
N ARG A 40 2.30 -9.41 -1.01
CA ARG A 40 2.67 -9.06 0.37
C ARG A 40 2.95 -7.57 0.54
N LYS A 41 3.55 -6.92 -0.46
CA LYS A 41 3.78 -5.47 -0.45
C LYS A 41 2.48 -4.67 -0.47
N ILE A 42 1.50 -5.08 -1.28
CA ILE A 42 0.17 -4.45 -1.33
C ILE A 42 -0.53 -4.57 0.02
N ILE A 43 -0.59 -5.77 0.59
CA ILE A 43 -1.17 -6.01 1.93
C ILE A 43 -0.46 -5.18 3.00
N THR A 44 0.87 -5.10 2.93
CA THR A 44 1.66 -4.29 3.88
C THR A 44 1.33 -2.81 3.73
N PHE A 45 1.23 -2.30 2.51
CA PHE A 45 0.86 -0.92 2.24
C PHE A 45 -0.53 -0.58 2.80
N LEU A 46 -1.52 -1.47 2.61
CA LEU A 46 -2.90 -1.27 3.03
C LEU A 46 -3.08 -1.37 4.55
N TYR A 47 -2.56 -2.41 5.20
CA TYR A 47 -2.87 -2.68 6.62
C TYR A 47 -1.79 -2.24 7.61
N ARG A 48 -0.55 -2.06 7.15
CA ARG A 48 0.61 -1.82 8.04
C ARG A 48 1.46 -0.63 7.64
N GLY A 49 1.02 0.12 6.63
CA GLY A 49 1.85 1.10 5.95
C GLY A 49 1.12 2.41 5.74
N SER A 50 1.11 2.85 4.49
CA SER A 50 0.85 4.24 4.13
C SER A 50 -0.61 4.56 3.84
N ALA A 51 -1.52 3.57 3.80
CA ALA A 51 -2.94 3.84 3.60
C ALA A 51 -3.53 4.70 4.72
N GLY A 52 -3.05 4.54 5.96
CA GLY A 52 -3.38 5.43 7.09
C GLY A 52 -2.98 6.88 6.82
N THR A 53 -1.76 7.11 6.31
CA THR A 53 -1.31 8.45 5.90
C THR A 53 -2.15 9.04 4.77
N LEU A 54 -2.53 8.24 3.76
CA LEU A 54 -3.43 8.70 2.71
C LEU A 54 -4.80 9.08 3.27
N TYR A 55 -5.31 8.32 4.25
CA TYR A 55 -6.54 8.64 4.94
C TYR A 55 -6.42 9.91 5.77
N GLU A 56 -5.32 10.11 6.50
CA GLU A 56 -5.04 11.34 7.24
C GLU A 56 -5.00 12.57 6.32
N ILE A 57 -4.31 12.49 5.18
CA ILE A 57 -4.29 13.59 4.19
C ILE A 57 -5.72 13.89 3.74
N LYS A 58 -6.50 12.86 3.38
CA LYS A 58 -7.89 13.04 2.97
C LYS A 58 -8.73 13.72 4.05
N GLN A 59 -8.68 13.20 5.27
CA GLN A 59 -9.56 13.65 6.35
C GLN A 59 -9.15 15.02 6.91
N ALA A 60 -7.85 15.27 7.03
CA ALA A 60 -7.34 16.51 7.61
C ALA A 60 -7.25 17.65 6.58
N LEU A 61 -6.92 17.33 5.31
CA LEU A 61 -6.60 18.35 4.30
C LEU A 61 -7.58 18.39 3.12
N GLY A 62 -8.37 17.34 2.90
CA GLY A 62 -9.36 17.27 1.83
C GLY A 62 -8.94 16.43 0.61
N GLU A 63 -9.90 16.19 -0.28
CA GLU A 63 -9.72 15.32 -1.45
C GLU A 63 -8.79 15.94 -2.51
N GLU A 64 -8.79 17.26 -2.68
CA GLU A 64 -7.92 17.95 -3.65
C GLU A 64 -6.43 17.83 -3.26
N GLN A 65 -6.14 17.88 -1.97
CA GLN A 65 -4.80 17.77 -1.41
C GLN A 65 -4.31 16.32 -1.50
N LEU A 66 -5.19 15.34 -1.26
CA LEU A 66 -4.88 13.94 -1.54
C LEU A 66 -4.57 13.72 -3.03
N LYS A 67 -5.35 14.30 -3.94
CA LYS A 67 -5.08 14.22 -5.38
C LYS A 67 -3.73 14.83 -5.73
N SER A 68 -3.43 16.01 -5.20
CA SER A 68 -2.14 16.69 -5.41
C SER A 68 -0.96 15.84 -4.91
N PHE A 69 -1.15 15.11 -3.80
CA PHE A 69 -0.15 14.17 -3.29
C PHE A 69 0.05 12.98 -4.25
N PHE A 70 -1.02 12.42 -4.82
CA PHE A 70 -0.89 11.38 -5.86
C PHE A 70 -0.19 11.89 -7.11
N ASP A 71 -0.49 13.12 -7.54
CA ASP A 71 0.18 13.75 -8.67
C ASP A 71 1.69 13.93 -8.39
N TYR A 72 2.04 14.33 -7.17
CA TYR A 72 3.44 14.39 -6.72
C TYR A 72 4.11 13.02 -6.68
N LEU A 73 3.44 11.96 -6.20
CA LEU A 73 4.00 10.60 -6.20
C LEU A 73 4.27 10.10 -7.62
N ASN A 74 3.37 10.37 -8.57
CA ASN A 74 3.58 10.04 -9.97
C ASN A 74 4.80 10.79 -10.55
N PHE A 75 4.94 12.08 -10.23
CA PHE A 75 6.14 12.84 -10.57
C PHE A 75 7.39 12.21 -9.96
N TYR A 76 7.40 11.98 -8.65
CA TYR A 76 8.55 11.47 -7.89
C TYR A 76 9.03 10.11 -8.39
N LEU A 77 8.13 9.23 -8.84
CA LEU A 77 8.47 7.89 -9.33
C LEU A 77 8.81 7.83 -10.82
N ARG A 78 8.66 8.94 -11.56
CA ARG A 78 8.72 8.94 -13.03
C ARG A 78 10.10 8.64 -13.60
N ASP A 79 11.15 9.24 -13.03
CA ASP A 79 12.51 9.19 -13.57
C ASP A 79 13.53 8.94 -12.47
N ALA A 80 13.82 7.66 -12.24
CA ALA A 80 14.63 7.19 -11.13
C ALA A 80 16.07 7.73 -11.09
N GLU A 81 16.60 8.26 -12.20
CA GLU A 81 18.00 8.72 -12.30
C GLU A 81 18.13 10.25 -12.31
N THR A 82 17.00 10.96 -12.20
CA THR A 82 16.97 12.42 -12.18
C THR A 82 16.90 12.96 -10.74
N PRO A 83 17.68 14.00 -10.38
CA PRO A 83 17.57 14.65 -9.07
C PRO A 83 16.12 15.02 -8.72
N GLY A 84 15.75 14.83 -7.45
CA GLY A 84 14.39 15.08 -6.97
C GLY A 84 13.38 13.95 -7.24
N HIS A 85 13.82 12.82 -7.79
CA HIS A 85 13.00 11.63 -8.00
C HIS A 85 13.46 10.45 -7.13
N TYR A 86 12.64 9.40 -7.10
CA TYR A 86 12.92 8.19 -6.35
C TYR A 86 14.02 7.36 -6.99
N TYR A 87 15.17 7.29 -6.31
CA TYR A 87 16.27 6.40 -6.71
C TYR A 87 16.10 5.01 -6.08
N PRO A 88 15.82 3.95 -6.87
CA PRO A 88 15.59 2.61 -6.33
C PRO A 88 16.87 1.97 -5.82
N SER A 89 16.78 1.30 -4.68
CA SER A 89 17.91 0.53 -4.14
C SER A 89 18.20 -0.72 -4.99
N LYS A 90 19.39 -1.31 -4.82
CA LYS A 90 19.76 -2.60 -5.46
C LYS A 90 18.74 -3.71 -5.19
N LEU A 91 18.16 -3.74 -3.98
CA LEU A 91 17.13 -4.70 -3.60
C LEU A 91 15.83 -4.47 -4.39
N VAL A 92 15.39 -3.21 -4.51
CA VAL A 92 14.20 -2.85 -5.28
C VAL A 92 14.38 -3.25 -6.74
N ASN A 93 15.54 -2.95 -7.33
CA ASN A 93 15.84 -3.34 -8.71
C ASN A 93 15.85 -4.87 -8.91
N LYS A 94 16.36 -5.64 -7.94
CA LYS A 94 16.29 -7.11 -7.98
C LYS A 94 14.83 -7.59 -7.97
N GLN A 95 14.01 -7.09 -7.05
CA GLN A 95 12.61 -7.49 -6.92
C GLN A 95 11.77 -7.09 -8.14
N ILE A 96 12.05 -5.94 -8.77
CA ILE A 96 11.39 -5.54 -10.02
C ILE A 96 11.67 -6.56 -11.12
N ARG A 97 12.91 -7.09 -11.22
CA ARG A 97 13.23 -8.12 -12.22
C ARG A 97 12.49 -9.42 -11.95
N GLU A 98 12.43 -9.86 -10.69
CA GLU A 98 11.67 -11.05 -10.28
C GLU A 98 10.19 -10.91 -10.63
N ILE A 99 9.56 -9.78 -10.28
CA ILE A 99 8.16 -9.47 -10.61
C ILE A 99 7.91 -9.42 -12.12
N LYS A 100 8.86 -8.88 -12.90
CA LYS A 100 8.73 -8.85 -14.36
C LYS A 100 8.71 -10.25 -14.99
N GLN A 101 9.41 -11.21 -14.41
CA GLN A 101 9.45 -12.60 -14.89
C GLN A 101 8.14 -13.34 -14.61
N THR A 102 7.48 -13.01 -13.51
CA THR A 102 6.23 -13.63 -13.03
C THR A 102 4.98 -12.82 -13.39
N ARG A 103 5.11 -11.69 -14.09
CA ARG A 103 4.02 -10.73 -14.35
C ARG A 103 2.74 -11.34 -14.94
N GLY A 104 2.86 -12.42 -15.74
CA GLY A 104 1.71 -13.11 -16.33
C GLY A 104 0.89 -13.92 -15.32
N LEU A 105 1.43 -14.17 -14.13
CA LEU A 105 0.80 -14.89 -13.03
C LEU A 105 0.15 -13.94 -12.01
N PHE A 106 0.25 -12.62 -12.20
CA PHE A 106 -0.24 -11.62 -11.27
C PHE A 106 -1.08 -10.56 -11.98
N ASN A 107 -2.35 -10.46 -11.60
CA ASN A 107 -3.23 -9.36 -12.00
C ASN A 107 -3.51 -8.46 -10.79
N LEU A 108 -3.06 -7.21 -10.87
CA LEU A 108 -3.24 -6.23 -9.79
C LEU A 108 -4.72 -5.93 -9.52
N ASN A 109 -5.54 -5.77 -10.56
CA ASN A 109 -6.94 -5.42 -10.39
C ASN A 109 -7.72 -6.56 -9.73
N ASP A 110 -7.48 -7.80 -10.17
CA ASP A 110 -8.11 -8.98 -9.56
C ASP A 110 -7.70 -9.13 -8.10
N THR A 111 -6.42 -8.88 -7.79
CA THR A 111 -5.88 -8.89 -6.42
C THR A 111 -6.57 -7.85 -5.54
N LEU A 112 -6.70 -6.61 -6.03
CA LEU A 112 -7.36 -5.53 -5.28
C LEU A 112 -8.85 -5.81 -5.08
N ASN A 113 -9.52 -6.38 -6.08
CA ASN A 113 -10.90 -6.81 -5.96
C ASN A 113 -11.06 -7.90 -4.88
N GLN A 114 -10.23 -8.95 -4.91
CA GLN A 114 -10.24 -10.00 -3.88
C GLN A 114 -10.02 -9.44 -2.48
N ILE A 115 -9.04 -8.55 -2.31
CA ILE A 115 -8.78 -7.89 -1.03
C ILE A 115 -10.04 -7.14 -0.56
N SER A 116 -10.67 -6.37 -1.44
CA SER A 116 -11.87 -5.61 -1.08
C SER A 116 -13.08 -6.49 -0.75
N GLN A 117 -13.26 -7.64 -1.44
CA GLN A 117 -14.32 -8.61 -1.12
C GLN A 117 -14.16 -9.12 0.32
N VAL A 118 -12.94 -9.52 0.69
CA VAL A 118 -12.63 -9.96 2.05
C VAL A 118 -12.94 -8.88 3.08
N GLU A 119 -12.61 -7.61 2.79
CA GLU A 119 -12.93 -6.51 3.70
C GLU A 119 -14.45 -6.29 3.81
N PHE A 120 -15.21 -6.34 2.71
CA PHE A 120 -16.66 -6.27 2.76
C PHE A 120 -17.28 -7.41 3.60
N GLU A 121 -16.81 -8.64 3.40
CA GLU A 121 -17.26 -9.81 4.15
C GLU A 121 -17.01 -9.66 5.66
N LYS A 122 -15.81 -9.21 6.05
CA LYS A 122 -15.48 -8.92 7.46
C LYS A 122 -16.40 -7.87 8.08
N HIS A 123 -16.90 -6.94 7.28
CA HIS A 123 -17.83 -5.90 7.70
C HIS A 123 -19.31 -6.25 7.46
N GLY A 124 -19.61 -7.52 7.20
CA GLY A 124 -20.98 -8.07 7.18
C GLY A 124 -21.67 -8.10 5.82
N ASP A 125 -20.97 -7.73 4.74
CA ASP A 125 -21.53 -7.66 3.38
C ASP A 125 -21.07 -8.84 2.52
N LYS A 126 -21.65 -10.01 2.78
CA LYS A 126 -21.26 -11.29 2.13
C LYS A 126 -21.59 -11.39 0.64
N GLU A 127 -22.43 -10.49 0.13
CA GLU A 127 -22.81 -10.46 -1.30
C GLU A 127 -22.07 -9.35 -2.07
N ALA A 128 -21.10 -8.68 -1.44
CA ALA A 128 -20.32 -7.66 -2.09
C ALA A 128 -19.51 -8.25 -3.24
N LYS A 129 -19.65 -7.66 -4.43
CA LYS A 129 -18.82 -8.03 -5.59
C LYS A 129 -17.37 -7.60 -5.46
N GLY A 130 -17.02 -6.81 -4.44
CA GLY A 130 -15.71 -6.17 -4.29
C GLY A 130 -15.64 -4.82 -4.99
N TRP A 131 -14.41 -4.31 -5.10
CA TRP A 131 -14.04 -3.10 -5.79
C TRP A 131 -13.78 -3.41 -7.27
N LEU A 132 -14.55 -2.74 -8.13
CA LEU A 132 -14.43 -2.86 -9.58
C LEU A 132 -13.88 -1.54 -10.14
N PRO A 133 -12.77 -1.55 -10.91
CA PRO A 133 -12.07 -0.34 -11.34
C PRO A 133 -12.92 0.67 -12.13
N ASN A 134 -13.99 0.19 -12.77
CA ASN A 134 -14.86 0.98 -13.66
C ASN A 134 -16.28 1.20 -13.09
N GLU A 135 -16.57 0.76 -11.86
CA GLU A 135 -17.84 1.06 -11.21
C GLU A 135 -17.69 2.26 -10.26
N SER A 136 -18.59 3.24 -10.39
CA SER A 136 -18.70 4.34 -9.42
C SER A 136 -18.94 3.76 -8.02
N PRO A 137 -18.38 4.37 -6.94
CA PRO A 137 -18.63 3.93 -5.58
C PRO A 137 -20.14 3.77 -5.36
N ARG A 138 -20.58 2.54 -5.04
CA ARG A 138 -21.99 2.28 -4.75
C ARG A 138 -22.40 3.20 -3.59
N LYS A 139 -23.34 4.12 -3.82
CA LYS A 139 -24.06 4.78 -2.74
C LYS A 139 -24.90 3.73 -2.02
N LYS A 140 -24.38 3.08 -0.97
CA LYS A 140 -25.24 2.32 -0.06
C LYS A 140 -26.01 3.30 0.82
N LYS A 141 -27.35 3.18 0.81
CA LYS A 141 -28.23 3.80 1.80
C LYS A 141 -27.78 3.34 3.18
N LEU A 142 -27.50 4.28 4.07
CA LEU A 142 -27.37 4.04 5.50
C LEU A 142 -28.64 3.32 5.96
N VAL A 143 -28.51 2.07 6.39
CA VAL A 143 -29.54 1.43 7.19
C VAL A 143 -29.43 2.07 8.57
N LYS A 144 -30.50 2.74 8.99
CA LYS A 144 -30.63 3.41 10.30
C LYS A 144 -30.53 2.40 11.44
#